data_AF-A0A523MQZ1-F1
#
_entry.id   AF-A0A523MQZ1-F1
#
_cell.length_a   1.000
_cell.length_b   1.000
_cell.length_c   1.000
_cell.angle_alpha   90.00
_cell.angle_beta   90.00
_cell.angle_gamma   90.00
#
_symmetry.space_group_name_H-M   'P 1'
#
loop_
_entity.id
_entity.type
_entity.pdbx_description
1 polymer ?
#
loop_
_entity_poly.entity_id
_entity_poly.type
_entity_poly.pdbx_seq_one_letter_code
_entity_poly.pdbx_strand_id
1 'polypeptide(L)' 'MMLVDTSVWVDHLRNGNTRLTSLRDNSEVATYPYVIGELACSNLHNRAEILFLLDNLPRVSVVIDAEVLPANSRQRP' A
#
# COMPACT_ATOMS: atom_id res chain seq x y z
N MET A 1 1.09 8.39 11.16
CA MET A 1 1.27 7.62 9.91
C MET A 1 0.17 6.57 9.82
N MET A 2 -0.66 6.63 8.79
CA MET A 2 -1.76 5.73 8.50
C MET A 2 -1.43 4.88 7.28
N LEU A 3 -1.69 3.59 7.39
CA LEU A 3 -1.57 2.68 6.26
C LEU A 3 -2.88 2.68 5.46
N VAL A 4 -2.78 2.83 4.15
CA VAL A 4 -3.93 2.91 3.25
C VAL A 4 -3.98 1.71 2.30
N ASP A 5 -5.14 1.05 2.27
CA ASP A 5 -5.45 -0.12 1.44
C ASP A 5 -5.87 0.22 0.00
N THR A 6 -5.90 -0.79 -0.87
CA THR A 6 -6.27 -0.70 -2.29
C THR A 6 -7.63 -0.05 -2.52
N SER A 7 -8.65 -0.41 -1.74
CA SER A 7 -10.02 0.12 -1.92
C SER A 7 -10.11 1.62 -1.68
N VAL A 8 -9.37 2.12 -0.68
CA VAL A 8 -9.30 3.54 -0.34
C VAL A 8 -8.56 4.32 -1.43
N TRP A 9 -7.50 3.76 -2.00
CA TRP A 9 -6.84 4.34 -3.17
C TRP A 9 -7.76 4.38 -4.38
N VAL A 10 -8.45 3.28 -4.70
CA VAL A 10 -9.40 3.23 -5.82
C VAL A 10 -10.51 4.28 -5.65
N ASP A 11 -11.07 4.43 -4.45
CA ASP A 11 -12.07 5.45 -4.16
C ASP A 11 -11.50 6.87 -4.32
N HIS A 12 -10.31 7.14 -3.75
CA HIS A 12 -9.63 8.42 -3.89
C HIS A 12 -9.34 8.78 -5.35
N LEU A 13 -8.91 7.80 -6.17
CA LEU A 13 -8.59 7.99 -7.58
C LEU A 13 -9.83 8.19 -8.46
N ARG A 14 -10.99 7.65 -8.06
CA ARG A 14 -12.25 7.79 -8.80
C ARG A 14 -13.03 9.04 -8.40
N ASN A 15 -13.07 9.35 -7.12
CA ASN A 15 -13.96 10.35 -6.54
C ASN A 15 -13.23 11.59 -6.00
N GLY A 16 -11.90 11.56 -5.87
CA GLY A 16 -11.10 12.66 -5.35
C GLY A 16 -11.30 12.89 -3.86
N ASN A 17 -10.57 12.14 -3.02
CA ASN A 17 -10.65 12.30 -1.55
C ASN A 17 -9.64 13.36 -1.05
N THR A 18 -10.11 14.58 -0.80
CA THR A 18 -9.30 15.73 -0.36
C THR A 18 -8.57 15.50 0.97
N ARG A 19 -9.18 14.74 1.88
CA ARG A 19 -8.55 14.38 3.17
C ARG A 19 -7.33 13.49 2.94
N LEU A 20 -7.43 12.54 2.00
CA LEU A 20 -6.30 11.66 1.66
C LEU A 20 -5.15 12.46 1.03
N THR A 21 -5.47 13.45 0.18
CA THR A 21 -4.47 14.37 -0.39
C THR A 21 -3.71 15.10 0.70
N SER A 22 -4.41 15.71 1.67
CA SER A 22 -3.75 16.45 2.74
C SER A 22 -2.88 15.56 3.64
N LEU A 23 -3.34 14.35 3.95
CA LEU A 23 -2.55 13.39 4.72
C LEU A 23 -1.30 12.93 3.93
N ARG A 24 -1.42 12.74 2.62
CA ARG A 24 -0.29 12.41 1.74
C ARG A 24 0.74 13.51 1.71
N ASP A 25 0.30 14.76 1.52
CA ASP A 25 1.20 15.92 1.44
C ASP A 25 1.93 16.17 2.78
N ASN A 26 1.32 15.80 3.91
CA ASN A 26 1.94 15.81 5.23
C ASN A 26 2.83 14.58 5.52
N SER A 27 3.07 13.70 4.54
CA SER A 27 3.80 12.43 4.72
C SER A 27 3.22 11.53 5.83
N GLU A 28 1.91 11.64 6.08
CA GLU A 28 1.19 10.84 7.08
C GLU A 28 0.56 9.58 6.48
N VAL A 29 0.67 9.38 5.17
CA VAL A 29 0.15 8.20 4.47
C VAL A 29 1.30 7.30 4.03
N ALA A 30 1.16 6.01 4.30
CA ALA A 30 2.05 4.99 3.78
C ALA A 30 1.25 3.85 3.13
N THR A 31 1.88 3.14 2.21
CA THR A 31 1.24 2.07 1.45
C THR A 31 2.13 0.85 1.34
N TYR A 32 1.52 -0.33 1.35
CA TYR A 32 2.22 -1.58 1.09
C TYR A 32 2.56 -1.71 -0.40
N PRO A 33 3.73 -2.26 -0.75
CA PRO A 33 4.10 -2.53 -2.13
C PRO A 33 3.07 -3.40 -2.88
N TYR A 34 2.39 -4.31 -2.18
CA TYR A 34 1.38 -5.19 -2.78
C TYR A 34 0.15 -4.42 -3.29
N VAL A 35 -0.28 -3.38 -2.57
CA VAL A 35 -1.38 -2.49 -2.99
C VAL A 35 -1.05 -1.77 -4.30
N ILE A 36 0.21 -1.37 -4.49
CA ILE A 36 0.69 -0.78 -5.75
C ILE A 36 0.57 -1.79 -6.90
N GLY A 37 0.89 -3.06 -6.65
CA GLY A 37 0.74 -4.16 -7.61
C GLY A 37 -0.73 -4.41 -8.00
N GLU A 38 -1.64 -4.41 -7.04
CA GLU A 38 -3.09 -4.56 -7.33
C GLU A 38 -3.62 -3.39 -8.17
N LEU A 39 -3.24 -2.16 -7.84
CA LEU A 39 -3.61 -0.97 -8.61
C LEU A 39 -3.00 -1.01 -10.02
N ALA A 40 -1.78 -1.52 -10.16
CA ALA A 40 -1.13 -1.75 -11.44
C ALA A 40 -1.85 -2.81 -12.29
N CYS A 41 -2.56 -3.77 -11.70
CA CYS A 41 -3.33 -4.77 -12.45
C CYS A 41 -4.78 -4.32 -12.73
N SER A 42 -5.22 -3.22 -12.13
CA SER A 42 -6.60 -2.72 -12.26
C SER A 42 -6.80 -1.80 -13.47
N ASN A 43 -8.03 -1.74 -13.98
CA ASN A 43 -8.42 -0.91 -15.13
C ASN A 43 -8.65 0.56 -14.71
N LEU A 44 -7.59 1.25 -14.29
CA LEU A 44 -7.62 2.67 -13.92
C LEU A 44 -7.28 3.56 -15.12
N HIS A 45 -8.05 4.62 -15.32
CA HIS A 45 -7.69 5.71 -16.22
C HIS A 45 -6.44 6.41 -15.66
N ASN A 46 -5.46 6.77 -16.50
CA ASN A 46 -4.17 7.36 -16.10
C ASN A 46 -3.28 6.49 -15.18
N ARG A 47 -3.33 5.16 -15.35
CA ARG A 47 -2.51 4.18 -14.61
C ARG A 47 -1.05 4.58 -14.43
N ALA A 48 -0.38 5.08 -15.47
CA ALA A 48 1.05 5.42 -15.40
C ALA A 48 1.35 6.54 -14.40
N GLU A 49 0.53 7.59 -14.39
CA GLU A 49 0.65 8.72 -13.48
C GLU A 49 0.35 8.30 -12.03
N ILE A 50 -0.69 7.49 -11.85
CA ILE A 50 -1.08 6.95 -10.54
C ILE A 50 0.04 6.10 -9.94
N LEU A 51 0.61 5.17 -10.72
CA LEU A 51 1.72 4.34 -10.26
C LEU A 51 2.95 5.17 -9.94
N PHE A 52 3.26 6.20 -10.74
CA PHE A 52 4.35 7.12 -10.44
C PHE A 52 4.14 7.83 -9.09
N LEU A 53 2.93 8.34 -8.83
CA LEU A 53 2.62 9.02 -7.57
C LEU A 53 2.68 8.08 -6.36
N LEU A 54 2.23 6.82 -6.52
CA LEU A 54 2.26 5.82 -5.45
C LEU A 54 3.68 5.30 -5.17
N ASP A 55 4.51 5.17 -6.20
CA ASP A 55 5.89 4.70 -6.10
C ASP A 55 6.77 5.67 -5.27
N ASN A 56 6.42 6.96 -5.29
CA ASN A 56 7.05 8.04 -4.53
C ASN A 56 6.60 8.11 -3.04
N LEU A 57 5.63 7.30 -2.61
CA LEU A 57 5.20 7.30 -1.21
C LEU A 57 6.18 6.56 -0.30
N PRO A 58 6.26 6.95 0.99
CA PRO A 58 6.97 6.17 2.00
C PRO A 58 6.46 4.74 2.02
N ARG A 59 7.36 3.78 1.75
CA ARG A 59 7.04 2.37 1.75
C ARG A 59 7.22 1.83 3.16
N VAL A 60 6.19 1.17 3.67
CA VAL A 60 6.36 0.35 4.87
C VAL A 60 7.01 -0.96 4.43
N SER A 61 8.16 -1.28 5.03
CA SER A 61 8.81 -2.57 4.78
C SER A 61 7.85 -3.68 5.20
N VAL A 62 7.55 -4.58 4.27
CA VAL A 62 6.71 -5.74 4.55
C VAL A 62 7.51 -6.65 5.49
N VAL A 63 7.16 -6.64 6.77
CA VAL A 63 7.52 -7.74 7.66
C VAL A 63 6.55 -8.85 7.34
N ILE A 64 6.99 -9.79 6.49
CA ILE A 64 6.34 -11.08 6.36
C ILE A 64 6.57 -11.80 7.68
N ASP A 65 5.63 -11.66 8.61
CA ASP A 65 5.59 -12.45 9.83
C ASP A 65 5.49 -13.92 9.43
N ALA A 66 6.63 -14.59 9.38
CA ALA A 66 6.72 -16.05 9.30
C ALA A 66 6.10 -16.75 10.54
N GLU A 67 5.63 -15.97 11.53
CA GLU A 67 4.95 -16.41 12.75
C GLU A 67 3.42 -16.51 12.66
N VAL A 68 2.80 -16.39 11.48
CA VAL A 68 1.42 -16.90 11.25
C VAL A 68 1.44 -18.35 10.76
N LEU A 69 2.54 -19.07 11.00
CA LEU A 69 2.63 -20.53 11.05
C LEU A 69 3.31 -20.88 12.38
N PRO A 70 2.89 -21.93 13.11
CA PRO A 70 3.45 -22.23 14.42
C PRO A 70 4.93 -22.55 14.27
N ALA A 71 5.77 -21.59 14.68
CA ALA A 71 7.20 -21.75 14.82
C ALA A 71 7.47 -22.67 16.01
N ASN A 72 7.31 -23.98 15.83
CA ASN A 72 7.97 -25.00 16.65
C ASN A 72 7.77 -26.39 16.08
N SER A 73 8.75 -26.85 15.29
CA SER A 73 9.35 -28.18 15.49
C SER A 73 10.45 -28.39 14.47
N ARG A 74 11.69 -28.09 14.89
CA ARG A 74 12.92 -28.87 14.63
C ARG A 74 14.12 -28.08 15.12
N GLN A 75 14.28 -27.99 16.43
CA GLN A 75 15.63 -28.10 17.00
C GLN A 75 15.91 -29.59 17.14
N ARG A 76 16.76 -30.12 16.25
CA ARG A 76 17.47 -31.37 16.49
C ARG A 76 18.88 -31.00 16.94
N PRO A 77 19.38 -31.50 18.08
CA PRO A 77 20.79 -31.84 18.17
C PRO A 77 21.12 -33.03 17.26
#